data_AF-A0A5A7WRB5-F1
#
_entry.id   AF-A0A5A7WRB5-F1
#
_cell.length_a   1.000
_cell.length_b   1.000
_cell.length_c   1.000
_cell.angle_alpha   90.00
_cell.angle_beta   90.00
_cell.angle_gamma   90.00
#
_symmetry.space_group_name_H-M   'P 1'
#
loop_
_entity.id
_entity.type
_entity.pdbx_description
1 polymer ?
#
loop_
_entity_poly.entity_id
_entity_poly.type
_entity_poly.pdbx_seq_one_letter_code
_entity_poly.pdbx_strand_id
1 'polypeptide(L)'
;MTLPTPDTALPHLSDVVPAVLTAMGATGFESRISLPTNISGACVLLIDGLGAELLDTYAADAPVLAGLRGQTLSVGFPSTTAAGLAAVGTGHHSGEHGMVGYTFRLPGTGVMNALSWRPHPSGDDLRATAEPERVQPMATTFERATSSGIAVSVVSGAQFTDSGLTRAVLRGGRYVGVYAIGDLAARVRTAVVDGGFCYGYHADLDLVGHLHGPGSEAWRLQLRQVDRLVESVVEGLPPGGLLAVVADHGMVTTAPADAVDVDADPLLLESVQAIGGEARARHVYVEAGARDDVLAAWRTTLADRAWVVSRDEAIAAGWFGPRVAEEIRPRIGDVVAAARGSSSMVRRTVEPLESSLIGHHGSLTTAEQHVPLLLAYG
;
A
#
# COMPACT_ATOMS: atom_id res chain seq x y z
N MET A 1 -13.90 22.70 -8.67
CA MET A 1 -13.33 22.21 -7.39
C MET A 1 -11.84 22.00 -7.61
N THR A 2 -10.97 22.52 -6.75
CA THR A 2 -9.53 22.20 -6.80
C THR A 2 -9.35 20.75 -6.38
N LEU A 3 -8.75 19.92 -7.22
CA LEU A 3 -8.49 18.52 -6.90
C LEU A 3 -7.36 18.42 -5.88
N PRO A 4 -7.44 17.49 -4.91
CA PRO A 4 -6.29 17.17 -4.08
C PRO A 4 -5.20 16.56 -4.96
N THR A 5 -3.96 16.88 -4.63
CA THR A 5 -2.77 16.30 -5.26
C THR A 5 -1.91 15.69 -4.16
N PRO A 6 -1.30 14.50 -4.37
CA PRO A 6 -0.30 13.98 -3.44
C PRO A 6 0.79 15.02 -3.16
N ASP A 7 1.24 15.10 -1.91
CA ASP A 7 2.22 16.12 -1.50
C ASP A 7 3.61 15.77 -2.05
N THR A 8 4.01 16.48 -3.11
CA THR A 8 5.31 16.29 -3.77
C THR A 8 6.50 16.81 -2.94
N ALA A 9 6.26 17.53 -1.83
CA ALA A 9 7.33 17.98 -0.94
C ALA A 9 7.78 16.89 0.03
N LEU A 10 6.96 15.86 0.26
CA LEU A 10 7.31 14.70 1.08
C LEU A 10 8.02 13.64 0.23
N PRO A 11 9.06 12.96 0.76
CA PRO A 11 9.57 11.76 0.13
C PRO A 11 8.47 10.70 0.02
N HIS A 12 8.53 9.90 -1.04
CA HIS A 12 7.54 8.85 -1.26
C HIS A 12 8.00 7.53 -0.61
N LEU A 13 7.04 6.65 -0.26
CA LEU A 13 7.37 5.29 0.24
C LEU A 13 8.31 4.52 -0.69
N SER A 14 8.18 4.73 -2.00
CA SER A 14 9.05 4.12 -3.01
C SER A 14 10.52 4.53 -2.91
N ASP A 15 10.82 5.64 -2.23
CA ASP A 15 12.18 6.15 -2.07
C ASP A 15 12.96 5.42 -0.95
N VAL A 16 12.26 4.69 -0.08
CA VAL A 16 12.84 4.08 1.14
C VAL A 16 13.82 2.97 0.80
N VAL A 17 13.40 1.96 0.04
CA VAL A 17 14.29 0.83 -0.30
C VAL A 17 15.49 1.27 -1.13
N PRO A 18 15.33 2.10 -2.19
CA PRO A 18 16.48 2.68 -2.90
C PRO A 18 17.46 3.43 -1.98
N ALA A 19 16.96 4.21 -1.02
CA ALA A 19 17.80 4.93 -0.08
C ALA A 19 18.59 3.97 0.85
N VAL A 20 17.91 2.95 1.39
CA VAL A 20 18.55 1.95 2.25
C VAL A 20 19.61 1.16 1.49
N LEU A 21 19.31 0.70 0.28
CA LEU A 21 20.27 -0.02 -0.56
C LEU A 21 21.46 0.86 -0.94
N THR A 22 21.24 2.15 -1.20
CA THR A 22 22.33 3.11 -1.44
C THR A 22 23.22 3.26 -0.21
N ALA A 23 22.64 3.35 0.99
CA ALA A 23 23.38 3.43 2.25
C ALA A 23 24.21 2.17 2.56
N MET A 24 23.77 1.01 2.03
CA MET A 24 24.51 -0.25 2.04
C MET A 24 25.57 -0.36 0.94
N GLY A 25 25.73 0.67 0.10
CA GLY A 25 26.73 0.70 -0.98
C GLY A 25 26.28 0.07 -2.30
N ALA A 26 24.99 -0.24 -2.47
CA ALA A 26 24.47 -0.70 -3.76
C ALA A 26 24.59 0.40 -4.82
N THR A 27 25.04 0.04 -6.02
CA THR A 27 25.06 0.97 -7.16
C THR A 27 23.77 0.94 -7.95
N GLY A 28 23.46 2.01 -8.68
CA GLY A 28 22.31 2.04 -9.60
C GLY A 28 20.96 2.31 -8.92
N PHE A 29 20.97 2.78 -7.67
CA PHE A 29 19.81 3.33 -6.97
C PHE A 29 19.98 4.84 -6.80
N GLU A 30 18.90 5.58 -6.93
CA GLU A 30 18.86 7.01 -6.58
C GLU A 30 18.29 7.14 -5.17
N SER A 31 18.99 7.90 -4.31
CA SER A 31 18.51 8.16 -2.95
C SER A 31 17.93 9.56 -2.85
N ARG A 32 16.65 9.64 -2.46
CA ARG A 32 15.98 10.90 -2.09
C ARG A 32 15.87 11.10 -0.58
N ILE A 33 16.21 10.07 0.19
CA ILE A 33 16.21 10.09 1.66
C ILE A 33 17.65 10.00 2.14
N SER A 34 18.09 11.02 2.88
CA SER A 34 19.45 11.05 3.42
C SER A 34 19.57 10.05 4.58
N LEU A 35 20.42 9.03 4.41
CA LEU A 35 20.77 8.05 5.43
C LEU A 35 22.29 8.04 5.64
N PRO A 36 22.78 7.64 6.83
CA PRO A 36 24.21 7.45 7.06
C PRO A 36 24.83 6.45 6.08
N THR A 37 26.10 6.66 5.73
CA THR A 37 26.90 5.72 4.95
C THR A 37 27.46 4.59 5.84
N ASN A 38 27.92 3.51 5.24
CA ASN A 38 28.53 2.33 5.91
C ASN A 38 27.53 1.46 6.67
N ILE A 39 26.29 1.34 6.17
CA ILE A 39 25.34 0.37 6.68
C ILE A 39 25.76 -1.02 6.20
N SER A 40 26.06 -1.92 7.13
CA SER A 40 26.51 -3.28 6.84
C SER A 40 25.34 -4.23 6.64
N GLY A 41 24.25 -4.04 7.38
CA GLY A 41 23.01 -4.81 7.28
C GLY A 41 21.81 -3.91 7.56
N ALA A 42 20.69 -4.14 6.89
CA ALA A 42 19.52 -3.28 7.02
C ALA A 42 18.21 -4.05 6.93
N CYS A 43 17.19 -3.55 7.63
CA CYS A 43 15.81 -3.97 7.45
C CYS A 43 14.91 -2.78 7.16
N VAL A 44 14.07 -2.91 6.12
CA VAL A 44 12.85 -2.12 5.96
C VAL A 44 11.70 -2.97 6.46
N LEU A 45 11.15 -2.61 7.63
CA LEU A 45 10.02 -3.28 8.26
C LEU A 45 8.74 -2.48 7.97
N LEU A 46 7.86 -3.02 7.15
CA LEU A 46 6.56 -2.44 6.88
C LEU A 46 5.53 -2.97 7.89
N ILE A 47 4.90 -2.04 8.62
CA ILE A 47 3.74 -2.31 9.46
C ILE A 47 2.52 -1.80 8.72
N ASP A 48 1.69 -2.73 8.25
CA ASP A 48 0.49 -2.42 7.48
C ASP A 48 -0.47 -1.53 8.29
N GLY A 49 -0.98 -0.47 7.68
CA GLY A 49 -1.93 0.46 8.30
C GLY A 49 -1.37 1.38 9.41
N LEU A 50 -0.05 1.45 9.63
CA LEU A 50 0.57 2.36 10.61
C LEU A 50 0.63 3.81 10.11
N GLY A 51 -0.50 4.52 10.13
CA GLY A 51 -0.58 5.93 9.75
C GLY A 51 0.19 6.88 10.68
N ALA A 52 0.82 7.92 10.12
CA ALA A 52 1.63 8.88 10.89
C ALA A 52 0.80 9.63 11.94
N GLU A 53 -0.38 10.13 11.55
CA GLU A 53 -1.28 10.86 12.45
C GLU A 53 -1.82 9.95 13.58
N LEU A 54 -2.05 8.67 13.27
CA LEU A 54 -2.48 7.68 14.26
C LEU A 54 -1.37 7.37 15.26
N LEU A 55 -0.13 7.19 14.79
CA LEU A 55 1.01 7.00 15.67
C LEU A 55 1.22 8.22 16.58
N ASP A 56 1.14 9.44 16.04
CA ASP A 56 1.31 10.67 16.81
C ASP A 56 0.18 10.82 17.86
N THR A 57 -1.06 10.45 17.51
CA THR A 57 -2.23 10.49 18.42
C THR A 57 -2.11 9.47 19.55
N TYR A 58 -1.62 8.27 19.27
CA TYR A 58 -1.51 7.15 20.21
C TYR A 58 -0.07 6.88 20.66
N ALA A 59 0.79 7.89 20.64
CA ALA A 59 2.22 7.77 20.97
C ALA A 59 2.47 7.16 22.36
N ALA A 60 1.57 7.39 23.32
CA ALA A 60 1.67 6.82 24.67
C ALA A 60 1.49 5.29 24.71
N ASP A 61 0.82 4.71 23.71
CA ASP A 61 0.67 3.26 23.57
C ASP A 61 1.89 2.63 22.85
N ALA A 62 2.70 3.41 22.15
CA ALA A 62 3.90 2.93 21.44
C ALA A 62 5.13 3.82 21.67
N PRO A 63 5.69 3.81 22.89
CA PRO A 63 6.80 4.69 23.25
C PRO A 63 8.08 4.43 22.45
N VAL A 64 8.35 3.20 21.99
CA VAL A 64 9.53 2.90 21.16
C VAL A 64 9.33 3.47 19.76
N LEU A 65 8.19 3.20 19.13
CA LEU A 65 7.88 3.78 17.81
C LEU A 65 7.90 5.32 17.85
N ALA A 66 7.27 5.90 18.87
CA ALA A 66 7.23 7.35 19.07
C ALA A 66 8.63 7.94 19.33
N GLY A 67 9.49 7.24 20.05
CA GLY A 67 10.87 7.65 20.29
C GLY A 67 11.74 7.65 19.04
N LEU A 68 11.42 6.81 18.05
CA LEU A 68 12.10 6.72 16.76
C LEU A 68 11.50 7.65 15.68
N ARG A 69 10.50 8.47 16.04
CA ARG A 69 9.73 9.29 15.10
C ARG A 69 10.62 10.28 14.35
N GLY A 70 10.83 10.00 13.07
CA GLY A 70 11.57 10.85 12.13
C GLY A 70 10.65 11.68 11.24
N GLN A 71 10.96 11.74 9.95
CA GLN A 71 10.15 12.44 8.95
C GLN A 71 8.87 11.68 8.58
N THR A 72 7.93 12.37 7.94
CA THR A 72 6.73 11.78 7.34
C THR A 72 6.99 11.47 5.86
N LEU A 73 6.45 10.36 5.38
CA LEU A 73 6.42 9.99 3.96
C LEU A 73 5.01 10.13 3.40
N SER A 74 4.90 10.27 2.08
CA SER A 74 3.64 10.06 1.35
C SER A 74 3.64 8.70 0.65
N VAL A 75 2.49 8.01 0.64
CA VAL A 75 2.33 6.72 -0.08
C VAL A 75 1.67 6.88 -1.45
N GLY A 76 1.24 8.09 -1.81
CA GLY A 76 0.57 8.39 -3.07
C GLY A 76 -0.86 7.82 -3.15
N PHE A 77 -1.36 7.65 -4.39
CA PHE A 77 -2.69 7.10 -4.63
C PHE A 77 -2.70 5.89 -5.58
N PRO A 78 -3.55 4.88 -5.30
CA PRO A 78 -4.32 4.74 -4.06
C PRO A 78 -3.42 4.36 -2.88
N SER A 79 -3.80 4.82 -1.68
CA SER A 79 -3.11 4.49 -0.43
C SER A 79 -3.58 3.11 0.07
N THR A 80 -3.09 2.04 -0.56
CA THR A 80 -3.57 0.66 -0.36
C THR A 80 -2.42 -0.33 -0.37
N THR A 81 -2.55 -1.45 0.34
CA THR A 81 -1.51 -2.48 0.48
C THR A 81 -0.90 -2.90 -0.86
N ALA A 82 -1.73 -3.17 -1.88
CA ALA A 82 -1.23 -3.60 -3.19
C ALA A 82 -0.32 -2.55 -3.86
N ALA A 83 -0.64 -1.27 -3.72
CA ALA A 83 0.17 -0.18 -4.25
C ALA A 83 1.40 0.10 -3.38
N GLY A 84 1.26 0.09 -2.05
CA GLY A 84 2.36 0.32 -1.12
C GLY A 84 3.45 -0.76 -1.19
N LEU A 85 3.05 -2.04 -1.21
CA LEU A 85 3.99 -3.15 -1.41
C LEU A 85 4.69 -3.07 -2.77
N ALA A 86 3.98 -2.64 -3.81
CA ALA A 86 4.56 -2.42 -5.12
C ALA A 86 5.52 -1.23 -5.16
N ALA A 87 5.23 -0.15 -4.43
CA ALA A 87 6.12 1.00 -4.29
C ALA A 87 7.43 0.60 -3.62
N VAL A 88 7.38 -0.15 -2.51
CA VAL A 88 8.55 -0.72 -1.83
C VAL A 88 9.33 -1.65 -2.76
N GLY A 89 8.61 -2.59 -3.38
CA GLY A 89 9.19 -3.65 -4.19
C GLY A 89 9.82 -3.17 -5.49
N THR A 90 9.32 -2.08 -6.07
CA THR A 90 9.78 -1.59 -7.38
C THR A 90 10.55 -0.27 -7.31
N GLY A 91 10.38 0.50 -6.24
CA GLY A 91 10.92 1.86 -6.13
C GLY A 91 10.23 2.87 -7.04
N HIS A 92 8.98 2.62 -7.45
CA HIS A 92 8.20 3.49 -8.35
C HIS A 92 6.79 3.78 -7.81
N HIS A 93 6.06 4.68 -8.47
CA HIS A 93 4.67 5.01 -8.15
C HIS A 93 3.67 4.11 -8.91
N SER A 94 2.39 4.19 -8.54
CA SER A 94 1.32 3.32 -9.06
C SER A 94 1.09 3.41 -10.56
N GLY A 95 1.29 4.57 -11.16
CA GLY A 95 1.24 4.79 -12.60
C GLY A 95 2.32 4.05 -13.38
N GLU A 96 3.40 3.63 -12.73
CA GLU A 96 4.51 2.92 -13.35
C GLU A 96 4.50 1.42 -13.01
N HIS A 97 4.37 1.06 -11.73
CA HIS A 97 4.36 -0.35 -11.34
C HIS A 97 3.02 -1.06 -11.60
N GLY A 98 1.94 -0.31 -11.85
CA GLY A 98 0.69 -0.86 -12.36
C GLY A 98 -0.25 -1.51 -11.34
N MET A 99 0.03 -1.40 -10.05
CA MET A 99 -0.89 -1.79 -8.97
C MET A 99 -1.67 -0.54 -8.57
N VAL A 100 -2.75 -0.25 -9.32
CA VAL A 100 -3.51 0.99 -9.21
C VAL A 100 -4.71 0.87 -8.25
N GLY A 101 -4.74 -0.17 -7.41
CA GLY A 101 -5.80 -0.46 -6.44
C GLY A 101 -5.67 -1.87 -5.88
N TYR A 102 -6.37 -2.20 -4.79
CA TYR A 102 -6.45 -3.61 -4.35
C TYR A 102 -7.23 -4.46 -5.36
N THR A 103 -8.16 -3.85 -6.11
CA THR A 103 -8.75 -4.43 -7.31
C THR A 103 -8.63 -3.47 -8.49
N PHE A 104 -8.40 -4.00 -9.69
CA PHE A 104 -8.36 -3.22 -10.93
C PHE A 104 -8.59 -4.10 -12.15
N ARG A 105 -8.94 -3.49 -13.29
CA ARG A 105 -9.13 -4.21 -14.55
C ARG A 105 -7.77 -4.53 -15.16
N LEU A 106 -7.52 -5.81 -15.40
CA LEU A 106 -6.42 -6.26 -16.23
C LEU A 106 -6.95 -6.52 -17.66
N PRO A 107 -6.37 -5.90 -18.70
CA PRO A 107 -6.81 -6.12 -20.08
C PRO A 107 -6.83 -7.61 -20.46
N GLY A 108 -7.96 -8.08 -21.00
CA GLY A 108 -8.15 -9.48 -21.38
C GLY A 108 -8.54 -10.43 -20.23
N THR A 109 -8.50 -9.99 -18.97
CA THR A 109 -8.83 -10.81 -17.79
C THR A 109 -10.07 -10.31 -17.04
N GLY A 110 -10.35 -9.00 -17.08
CA GLY A 110 -11.42 -8.39 -16.29
C GLY A 110 -10.90 -7.80 -14.98
N VAL A 111 -11.78 -7.52 -14.01
CA VAL A 111 -11.37 -6.98 -12.71
C VAL A 111 -10.77 -8.11 -11.88
N MET A 112 -9.53 -7.92 -11.43
CA MET A 112 -8.84 -8.83 -10.52
C MET A 112 -8.66 -8.20 -9.15
N ASN A 113 -8.61 -9.03 -8.12
CA ASN A 113 -8.13 -8.70 -6.79
C ASN A 113 -6.63 -9.02 -6.71
N ALA A 114 -5.80 -8.00 -6.48
CA ALA A 114 -4.35 -8.11 -6.47
C ALA A 114 -3.81 -8.84 -5.23
N LEU A 115 -4.52 -8.83 -4.11
CA LEU A 115 -4.10 -9.50 -2.87
C LEU A 115 -4.27 -11.02 -2.98
N SER A 116 -5.41 -11.47 -3.52
CA SER A 116 -5.72 -12.90 -3.69
C SER A 116 -5.30 -13.46 -5.06
N TRP A 117 -4.99 -12.59 -6.03
CA TRP A 117 -4.65 -12.92 -7.41
C TRP A 117 -5.76 -13.71 -8.14
N ARG A 118 -7.01 -13.29 -7.95
CA ARG A 118 -8.23 -13.92 -8.48
C ARG A 118 -9.14 -12.88 -9.16
N PRO A 119 -10.13 -13.28 -9.99
CA PRO A 119 -11.19 -12.38 -10.40
C PRO A 119 -11.91 -11.79 -9.19
N HIS A 120 -12.32 -10.53 -9.28
CA HIS A 120 -13.11 -9.86 -8.25
C HIS A 120 -14.62 -9.95 -8.57
N PRO A 121 -15.50 -10.32 -7.63
CA PRO A 121 -15.23 -10.60 -6.20
C PRO A 121 -14.73 -12.02 -5.92
N SER A 122 -14.89 -12.94 -6.87
CA SER A 122 -14.50 -14.34 -6.68
C SER A 122 -14.19 -15.01 -8.01
N GLY A 123 -13.35 -16.03 -7.98
CA GLY A 123 -13.07 -16.89 -9.11
C GLY A 123 -11.82 -17.73 -8.87
N ASP A 124 -11.39 -18.43 -9.91
CA ASP A 124 -10.19 -19.27 -9.87
C ASP A 124 -8.91 -18.44 -9.83
N ASP A 125 -7.82 -19.09 -9.44
CA ASP A 125 -6.48 -18.50 -9.40
C ASP A 125 -6.03 -18.02 -10.79
N LEU A 126 -5.61 -16.76 -10.89
CA LEU A 126 -5.18 -16.16 -12.15
C LEU A 126 -3.69 -16.33 -12.45
N ARG A 127 -2.87 -16.94 -11.59
CA ARG A 127 -1.40 -16.96 -11.78
C ARG A 127 -0.96 -17.62 -13.08
N ALA A 128 -1.78 -18.51 -13.66
CA ALA A 128 -1.50 -19.15 -14.95
C ALA A 128 -1.87 -18.27 -16.16
N THR A 129 -2.87 -17.39 -16.05
CA THR A 129 -3.39 -16.57 -17.16
C THR A 129 -2.95 -15.11 -17.07
N ALA A 130 -2.75 -14.62 -15.86
CA ALA A 130 -2.16 -13.35 -15.49
C ALA A 130 -0.89 -13.63 -14.66
N GLU A 131 0.15 -14.07 -15.34
CA GLU A 131 1.46 -14.35 -14.73
C GLU A 131 1.96 -13.09 -13.98
N PRO A 132 2.27 -13.19 -12.67
CA PRO A 132 2.70 -12.06 -11.84
C PRO A 132 3.79 -11.19 -12.45
N GLU A 133 4.81 -11.82 -13.02
CA GLU A 133 5.99 -11.18 -13.63
C GLU A 133 5.66 -10.50 -14.97
N ARG A 134 4.52 -10.83 -15.58
CA ARG A 134 4.01 -10.12 -16.78
C ARG A 134 3.03 -9.03 -16.40
N VAL A 135 2.28 -9.20 -15.31
CA VAL A 135 1.41 -8.16 -14.76
C VAL A 135 2.23 -7.01 -14.19
N GLN A 136 3.37 -7.28 -13.58
CA GLN A 136 4.36 -6.29 -13.19
C GLN A 136 5.72 -6.74 -13.75
N PRO A 137 6.20 -6.08 -14.83
CA PRO A 137 7.43 -6.50 -15.52
C PRO A 137 8.70 -5.78 -15.05
N MET A 138 8.60 -4.71 -14.25
CA MET A 138 9.80 -3.97 -13.82
C MET A 138 10.60 -4.83 -12.85
N ALA A 139 11.92 -4.87 -13.02
CA ALA A 139 12.80 -5.53 -12.06
C ALA A 139 12.60 -4.94 -10.66
N THR A 140 12.37 -5.79 -9.66
CA THR A 140 12.20 -5.33 -8.29
C THR A 140 13.51 -4.75 -7.75
N THR A 141 13.42 -3.89 -6.74
CA THR A 141 14.58 -3.41 -5.97
C THR A 141 15.36 -4.58 -5.38
N PHE A 142 14.68 -5.68 -5.05
CA PHE A 142 15.28 -6.90 -4.52
C PHE A 142 16.04 -7.70 -5.58
N GLU A 143 15.51 -7.88 -6.79
CA GLU A 143 16.22 -8.48 -7.92
C GLU A 143 17.49 -7.69 -8.24
N ARG A 144 17.36 -6.35 -8.28
CA ARG A 144 18.48 -5.44 -8.53
C ARG A 144 19.54 -5.50 -7.41
N ALA A 145 19.13 -5.53 -6.15
CA ALA A 145 20.04 -5.68 -5.01
C ALA A 145 20.78 -7.02 -5.04
N THR A 146 20.06 -8.13 -5.28
CA THR A 146 20.66 -9.46 -5.43
C THR A 146 21.65 -9.50 -6.59
N SER A 147 21.32 -8.90 -7.74
CA SER A 147 22.24 -8.80 -8.88
C SER A 147 23.50 -7.98 -8.59
N SER A 148 23.44 -7.11 -7.58
CA SER A 148 24.57 -6.29 -7.09
C SER A 148 25.37 -6.98 -5.98
N GLY A 149 25.03 -8.24 -5.64
CA GLY A 149 25.74 -9.04 -4.63
C GLY A 149 25.24 -8.88 -3.20
N ILE A 150 24.13 -8.16 -2.97
CA ILE A 150 23.53 -8.04 -1.64
C ILE A 150 22.67 -9.28 -1.37
N ALA A 151 22.87 -9.90 -0.21
CA ALA A 151 21.98 -10.95 0.25
C ALA A 151 20.61 -10.34 0.63
N VAL A 152 19.55 -10.72 -0.09
CA VAL A 152 18.19 -10.21 0.15
C VAL A 152 17.30 -11.28 0.76
N SER A 153 16.62 -10.94 1.87
CA SER A 153 15.57 -11.77 2.48
C SER A 153 14.23 -11.03 2.57
N VAL A 154 13.15 -11.71 2.18
CA VAL A 154 11.78 -11.23 2.39
C VAL A 154 11.17 -12.03 3.53
N VAL A 155 10.90 -11.39 4.66
CA VAL A 155 10.41 -12.03 5.89
C VAL A 155 8.96 -11.60 6.12
N SER A 156 8.03 -12.49 5.85
CA SER A 156 6.59 -12.20 5.91
C SER A 156 5.80 -13.49 6.15
N GLY A 157 4.49 -13.37 6.37
CA GLY A 157 3.60 -14.48 6.68
C GLY A 157 3.81 -15.66 5.73
N ALA A 158 3.95 -16.87 6.27
CA ALA A 158 4.20 -18.08 5.48
C ALA A 158 3.12 -18.32 4.41
N GLN A 159 1.88 -17.89 4.66
CA GLN A 159 0.77 -17.98 3.72
C GLN A 159 0.97 -17.17 2.42
N PHE A 160 1.86 -16.16 2.40
CA PHE A 160 2.12 -15.38 1.18
C PHE A 160 3.29 -15.91 0.34
N THR A 161 3.90 -17.03 0.74
CA THR A 161 4.94 -17.71 -0.05
C THR A 161 4.37 -18.05 -1.44
N ASP A 162 5.06 -17.64 -2.49
CA ASP A 162 4.66 -17.82 -3.90
C ASP A 162 3.27 -17.27 -4.26
N SER A 163 2.71 -16.39 -3.44
CA SER A 163 1.47 -15.66 -3.77
C SER A 163 1.68 -14.80 -5.02
N GLY A 164 0.60 -14.49 -5.73
CA GLY A 164 0.67 -13.69 -6.94
C GLY A 164 1.29 -12.30 -6.69
N LEU A 165 0.86 -11.62 -5.63
CA LEU A 165 1.41 -10.30 -5.29
C LEU A 165 2.89 -10.39 -4.89
N THR A 166 3.28 -11.36 -4.07
CA THR A 166 4.68 -11.59 -3.69
C THR A 166 5.56 -11.77 -4.92
N ARG A 167 5.13 -12.60 -5.89
CA ARG A 167 5.86 -12.79 -7.15
C ARG A 167 5.89 -11.54 -8.01
N ALA A 168 4.79 -10.80 -8.06
CA ALA A 168 4.69 -9.59 -8.87
C ALA A 168 5.58 -8.47 -8.35
N VAL A 169 5.74 -8.28 -7.04
CA VAL A 169 6.39 -7.07 -6.52
C VAL A 169 7.50 -7.31 -5.50
N LEU A 170 7.59 -8.49 -4.89
CA LEU A 170 8.58 -8.81 -3.85
C LEU A 170 9.56 -9.94 -4.25
N ARG A 171 9.61 -10.32 -5.53
CA ARG A 171 10.55 -11.35 -6.04
C ARG A 171 11.99 -10.87 -6.04
N GLY A 172 12.95 -11.80 -6.13
CA GLY A 172 14.38 -11.51 -6.26
C GLY A 172 15.21 -11.75 -4.99
N GLY A 173 14.55 -11.94 -3.85
CA GLY A 173 15.16 -12.35 -2.59
C GLY A 173 14.73 -13.75 -2.15
N ARG A 174 15.35 -14.24 -1.08
CA ARG A 174 14.91 -15.47 -0.41
C ARG A 174 13.69 -15.18 0.46
N TYR A 175 12.55 -15.79 0.15
CA TYR A 175 11.37 -15.69 0.99
C TYR A 175 11.52 -16.54 2.26
N VAL A 176 11.21 -15.97 3.41
CA VAL A 176 11.31 -16.57 4.73
C VAL A 176 9.95 -16.45 5.40
N GLY A 177 9.16 -17.52 5.29
CA GLY A 177 7.84 -17.60 5.92
C GLY A 177 7.91 -17.56 7.44
N VAL A 178 7.11 -16.69 8.04
CA VAL A 178 6.95 -16.57 9.50
C VAL A 178 5.50 -16.84 9.92
N TYR A 179 5.29 -17.31 11.14
CA TYR A 179 3.97 -17.64 11.67
C TYR A 179 3.54 -16.73 12.82
N ALA A 180 4.50 -16.10 13.50
CA ALA A 180 4.25 -15.21 14.62
C ALA A 180 5.21 -14.02 14.64
N ILE A 181 4.88 -13.01 15.45
CA ILE A 181 5.66 -11.79 15.61
C ILE A 181 7.09 -12.06 16.13
N GLY A 182 7.27 -13.08 16.97
CA GLY A 182 8.58 -13.51 17.46
C GLY A 182 9.45 -14.12 16.35
N ASP A 183 8.86 -14.85 15.41
CA ASP A 183 9.56 -15.38 14.24
C ASP A 183 10.07 -14.23 13.37
N LEU A 184 9.19 -13.25 13.11
CA LEU A 184 9.51 -12.04 12.34
C LEU A 184 10.70 -11.30 12.96
N ALA A 185 10.63 -11.00 14.26
CA ALA A 185 11.71 -10.33 14.99
C ALA A 185 13.04 -11.11 14.87
N ALA A 186 13.02 -12.42 15.13
CA ALA A 186 14.21 -13.25 15.08
C ALA A 186 14.84 -13.28 13.67
N ARG A 187 14.02 -13.43 12.62
CA ARG A 187 14.50 -13.49 11.23
C ARG A 187 15.02 -12.16 10.71
N VAL A 188 14.37 -11.05 11.07
CA VAL A 188 14.86 -9.69 10.77
C VAL A 188 16.24 -9.50 11.41
N ARG A 189 16.39 -9.82 12.71
CA ARG A 189 17.66 -9.69 13.41
C ARG A 189 18.78 -10.52 12.76
N THR A 190 18.52 -11.79 12.44
CA THR A 190 19.50 -12.63 11.74
C THR A 190 19.95 -11.99 10.43
N ALA A 191 19.01 -11.53 9.60
CA ALA A 191 19.35 -10.94 8.31
C ALA A 191 20.21 -9.67 8.44
N VAL A 192 19.91 -8.81 9.42
CA VAL A 192 20.71 -7.60 9.69
C VAL A 192 22.11 -7.95 10.23
N VAL A 193 22.20 -8.90 11.17
CA VAL A 193 23.49 -9.35 11.74
C VAL A 193 24.39 -9.99 10.69
N ASP A 194 23.82 -10.72 9.73
CA ASP A 194 24.55 -11.34 8.63
C ASP A 194 25.00 -10.34 7.55
N GLY A 195 24.68 -9.04 7.71
CA GLY A 195 25.03 -7.99 6.74
C GLY A 195 24.16 -8.01 5.47
N GLY A 196 22.96 -8.58 5.54
CA GLY A 196 22.01 -8.63 4.45
C GLY A 196 21.02 -7.46 4.43
N PHE A 197 20.30 -7.33 3.33
CA PHE A 197 19.11 -6.50 3.24
C PHE A 197 17.86 -7.36 3.52
N CYS A 198 17.00 -6.89 4.40
CA CYS A 198 15.76 -7.55 4.77
C CYS A 198 14.55 -6.66 4.50
N TYR A 199 13.56 -7.15 3.76
CA TYR A 199 12.21 -6.60 3.79
C TYR A 199 11.36 -7.42 4.76
N GLY A 200 10.89 -6.80 5.84
CA GLY A 200 9.97 -7.40 6.81
C GLY A 200 8.55 -6.84 6.64
N TYR A 201 7.52 -7.66 6.86
CA TYR A 201 6.12 -7.23 6.76
C TYR A 201 5.26 -7.81 7.88
N HIS A 202 4.39 -6.98 8.46
CA HIS A 202 3.41 -7.38 9.48
C HIS A 202 2.04 -6.73 9.24
N ALA A 203 0.99 -7.55 9.13
CA ALA A 203 -0.35 -7.14 8.66
C ALA A 203 -1.37 -6.86 9.79
N ASP A 204 -1.12 -7.33 11.01
CA ASP A 204 -2.21 -7.48 11.98
C ASP A 204 -2.77 -6.14 12.49
N LEU A 205 -1.98 -5.06 12.45
CA LEU A 205 -2.44 -3.74 12.86
C LEU A 205 -3.53 -3.20 11.92
N ASP A 206 -3.34 -3.37 10.61
CA ASP A 206 -4.33 -3.06 9.58
C ASP A 206 -5.61 -3.89 9.75
N LEU A 207 -5.46 -5.22 9.87
CA LEU A 207 -6.60 -6.12 10.07
C LEU A 207 -7.47 -5.71 11.27
N VAL A 208 -6.84 -5.43 12.41
CA VAL A 208 -7.54 -4.97 13.62
C VAL A 208 -8.17 -3.59 13.38
N GLY A 209 -7.51 -2.71 12.62
CA GLY A 209 -8.02 -1.40 12.22
C GLY A 209 -9.28 -1.50 11.36
N HIS A 210 -9.31 -2.40 10.39
CA HIS A 210 -10.48 -2.70 9.57
C HIS A 210 -11.65 -3.22 10.41
N LEU A 211 -11.40 -4.21 11.27
CA LEU A 211 -12.46 -4.88 12.03
C LEU A 211 -13.04 -4.04 13.17
N HIS A 212 -12.21 -3.26 13.85
CA HIS A 212 -12.59 -2.55 15.08
C HIS A 212 -12.50 -1.03 14.98
N GLY A 213 -11.95 -0.50 13.90
CA GLY A 213 -11.67 0.91 13.70
C GLY A 213 -10.30 1.33 14.25
N PRO A 214 -9.57 2.23 13.57
CA PRO A 214 -8.34 2.81 14.09
C PRO A 214 -8.60 3.53 15.42
N GLY A 215 -7.70 3.39 16.38
CA GLY A 215 -7.81 4.02 17.70
C GLY A 215 -8.75 3.35 18.71
N SER A 216 -9.43 2.27 18.31
CA SER A 216 -10.18 1.41 19.23
C SER A 216 -9.25 0.75 20.26
N GLU A 217 -9.81 0.26 21.38
CA GLU A 217 -9.00 -0.43 22.40
C GLU A 217 -8.24 -1.62 21.82
N ALA A 218 -8.90 -2.43 20.98
CA ALA A 218 -8.27 -3.56 20.30
C ALA A 218 -7.10 -3.08 19.40
N TRP A 219 -7.29 -2.03 18.62
CA TRP A 219 -6.25 -1.47 17.76
C TRP A 219 -5.07 -0.92 18.56
N ARG A 220 -5.33 -0.20 19.66
CA ARG A 220 -4.28 0.34 20.54
C ARG A 220 -3.50 -0.78 21.24
N LEU A 221 -4.16 -1.86 21.66
CA LEU A 221 -3.48 -3.04 22.21
C LEU A 221 -2.63 -3.76 21.15
N GLN A 222 -3.09 -3.79 19.89
CA GLN A 222 -2.28 -4.32 18.78
C GLN A 222 -1.07 -3.43 18.48
N LEU A 223 -1.24 -2.11 18.51
CA LEU A 223 -0.14 -1.15 18.38
C LEU A 223 0.95 -1.38 19.45
N ARG A 224 0.55 -1.71 20.70
CA ARG A 224 1.51 -2.10 21.76
C ARG A 224 2.30 -3.37 21.41
N GLN A 225 1.71 -4.32 20.68
CA GLN A 225 2.46 -5.51 20.23
C GLN A 225 3.46 -5.16 19.13
N VAL A 226 3.08 -4.28 18.20
CA VAL A 226 4.00 -3.75 17.18
C VAL A 226 5.16 -3.00 17.83
N ASP A 227 4.90 -2.19 18.86
CA ASP A 227 5.94 -1.49 19.62
C ASP A 227 6.97 -2.47 20.21
N ARG A 228 6.50 -3.59 20.79
CA ARG A 228 7.36 -4.67 21.33
C ARG A 228 8.13 -5.44 20.26
N LEU A 229 7.56 -5.63 19.07
CA LEU A 229 8.30 -6.18 17.92
C LEU A 229 9.48 -5.28 17.57
N VAL A 230 9.24 -3.98 17.43
CA VAL A 230 10.29 -3.03 17.06
C VAL A 230 11.35 -2.94 18.16
N GLU A 231 10.94 -2.87 19.44
CA GLU A 231 11.85 -2.94 20.60
C GLU A 231 12.79 -4.15 20.49
N SER A 232 12.23 -5.34 20.24
CA SER A 232 12.99 -6.59 20.14
C SER A 232 14.03 -6.57 19.01
N VAL A 233 13.74 -5.89 17.90
CA VAL A 233 14.68 -5.76 16.78
C VAL A 233 15.76 -4.73 17.11
N VAL A 234 15.37 -3.57 17.64
CA VAL A 234 16.27 -2.47 18.01
C VAL A 234 17.32 -2.91 19.03
N GLU A 235 16.92 -3.64 20.08
CA GLU A 235 17.83 -4.17 21.11
C GLU A 235 18.91 -5.10 20.56
N GLY A 236 18.71 -5.64 19.35
CA GLY A 236 19.62 -6.57 18.71
C GLY A 236 20.33 -6.05 17.48
N LEU A 237 20.26 -4.74 17.18
CA LEU A 237 20.99 -4.16 16.06
C LEU A 237 22.51 -4.19 16.34
N PRO A 238 23.33 -4.72 15.42
CA PRO A 238 24.79 -4.66 15.53
C PRO A 238 25.32 -3.28 15.09
N PRO A 239 26.59 -2.95 15.39
CA PRO A 239 27.24 -1.78 14.79
C PRO A 239 27.14 -1.79 13.27
N GLY A 240 26.63 -0.69 12.70
CA GLY A 240 26.36 -0.57 11.25
C GLY A 240 25.04 -1.20 10.80
N GLY A 241 24.22 -1.71 11.72
CA GLY A 241 22.87 -2.18 11.48
C GLY A 241 21.86 -1.02 11.36
N LEU A 242 20.90 -1.15 10.45
CA LEU A 242 19.80 -0.21 10.27
C LEU A 242 18.45 -0.92 10.36
N LEU A 243 17.52 -0.35 11.12
CA LEU A 243 16.09 -0.63 11.00
C LEU A 243 15.36 0.63 10.53
N ALA A 244 14.64 0.53 9.42
CA ALA A 244 13.69 1.51 8.94
C ALA A 244 12.28 0.94 9.06
N VAL A 245 11.44 1.53 9.93
CA VAL A 245 10.02 1.14 10.05
C VAL A 245 9.16 2.12 9.26
N VAL A 246 8.28 1.59 8.42
CA VAL A 246 7.38 2.33 7.52
C VAL A 246 5.99 1.70 7.48
N ALA A 247 5.06 2.32 6.73
CA ALA A 247 3.75 1.74 6.40
C ALA A 247 3.42 1.98 4.92
N ASP A 248 2.47 1.21 4.40
CA ASP A 248 1.87 1.35 3.05
C ASP A 248 0.68 2.31 3.01
N HIS A 249 0.02 2.54 4.15
CA HIS A 249 -1.00 3.56 4.33
C HIS A 249 -1.29 3.80 5.81
N GLY A 250 -2.08 4.84 6.09
CA GLY A 250 -2.83 4.99 7.33
C GLY A 250 -4.25 4.43 7.21
N MET A 251 -5.18 4.97 7.99
CA MET A 251 -6.54 4.43 8.10
C MET A 251 -7.50 5.50 8.63
N VAL A 252 -8.75 5.49 8.16
CA VAL A 252 -9.85 6.30 8.70
C VAL A 252 -11.01 5.43 9.14
N THR A 253 -11.78 5.89 10.12
CA THR A 253 -13.07 5.28 10.46
C THR A 253 -14.15 5.79 9.50
N THR A 254 -14.94 4.87 8.93
CA THR A 254 -16.15 5.25 8.18
C THR A 254 -17.40 4.91 9.00
N ALA A 255 -18.20 5.93 9.33
CA ALA A 255 -19.48 5.70 9.98
C ALA A 255 -20.52 5.16 8.97
N PRO A 256 -21.52 4.37 9.40
CA PRO A 256 -22.57 3.88 8.49
C PRO A 256 -23.33 4.97 7.74
N ALA A 257 -23.49 6.15 8.33
CA ALA A 257 -24.13 7.32 7.72
C ALA A 257 -23.26 8.03 6.67
N ASP A 258 -21.97 7.71 6.63
CA ASP A 258 -20.99 8.25 5.68
C ASP A 258 -20.73 7.29 4.49
N ALA A 259 -21.25 6.06 4.57
CA ALA A 259 -21.17 5.07 3.52
C ALA A 259 -22.29 5.24 2.49
N VAL A 260 -21.91 5.41 1.23
CA VAL A 260 -22.81 5.36 0.06
C VAL A 260 -22.77 3.95 -0.52
N ASP A 261 -23.92 3.29 -0.59
CA ASP A 261 -24.03 1.95 -1.18
C ASP A 261 -24.27 2.07 -2.69
N VAL A 262 -23.22 1.84 -3.47
CA VAL A 262 -23.24 1.97 -4.93
C VAL A 262 -24.21 0.98 -5.56
N ASP A 263 -24.35 -0.21 -4.98
CA ASP A 263 -25.24 -1.25 -5.51
C ASP A 263 -26.74 -0.89 -5.34
N ALA A 264 -27.05 0.06 -4.45
CA ALA A 264 -28.42 0.47 -4.14
C ALA A 264 -28.92 1.65 -4.99
N ASP A 265 -28.04 2.31 -5.75
CA ASP A 265 -28.38 3.44 -6.62
C ASP A 265 -28.20 3.06 -8.10
N PRO A 266 -29.30 2.81 -8.85
CA PRO A 266 -29.23 2.47 -10.27
C PRO A 266 -28.51 3.52 -11.13
N LEU A 267 -28.52 4.81 -10.74
CA LEU A 267 -27.83 5.87 -11.48
C LEU A 267 -26.31 5.69 -11.46
N LEU A 268 -25.76 5.04 -10.42
CA LEU A 268 -24.34 4.75 -10.33
C LEU A 268 -23.93 3.49 -11.12
N LEU A 269 -24.90 2.71 -11.60
CA LEU A 269 -24.70 1.45 -12.32
C LEU A 269 -25.08 1.54 -13.81
N GLU A 270 -25.85 2.56 -14.21
CA GLU A 270 -26.25 2.76 -15.59
C GLU A 270 -25.02 2.92 -16.50
N SER A 271 -24.93 2.10 -17.55
CA SER A 271 -23.81 2.06 -18.51
C SER A 271 -22.43 1.78 -17.89
N VAL A 272 -22.39 1.17 -16.70
CA VAL A 272 -21.17 0.70 -16.02
C VAL A 272 -20.94 -0.78 -16.32
N GLN A 273 -19.77 -1.10 -16.88
CA GLN A 273 -19.37 -2.49 -17.15
C GLN A 273 -18.81 -3.19 -15.92
N ALA A 274 -18.02 -2.48 -15.12
CA ALA A 274 -17.42 -3.02 -13.90
C ALA A 274 -16.99 -1.91 -12.96
N ILE A 275 -16.85 -2.25 -11.69
CA ILE A 275 -16.28 -1.39 -10.65
C ILE A 275 -15.15 -2.16 -9.98
N GLY A 276 -13.99 -1.52 -9.86
CA GLY A 276 -12.86 -1.97 -9.06
C GLY A 276 -12.39 -0.87 -8.10
N GLY A 277 -11.16 -1.00 -7.62
CA GLY A 277 -10.64 -0.22 -6.51
C GLY A 277 -11.19 -0.69 -5.16
N GLU A 278 -11.12 0.15 -4.15
CA GLU A 278 -11.62 -0.07 -2.77
C GLU A 278 -12.70 0.93 -2.38
N ALA A 279 -13.31 0.73 -1.21
CA ALA A 279 -14.41 1.57 -0.74
C ALA A 279 -14.05 3.07 -0.68
N ARG A 280 -12.77 3.41 -0.53
CA ARG A 280 -12.28 4.79 -0.48
C ARG A 280 -11.76 5.32 -1.82
N ALA A 281 -11.56 4.45 -2.81
CA ALA A 281 -11.02 4.79 -4.12
C ALA A 281 -11.58 3.84 -5.18
N ARG A 282 -12.62 4.27 -5.91
CA ARG A 282 -13.28 3.45 -6.92
C ARG A 282 -12.77 3.75 -8.32
N HIS A 283 -12.57 2.68 -9.08
CA HIS A 283 -12.33 2.71 -10.53
C HIS A 283 -13.56 2.18 -11.24
N VAL A 284 -14.22 3.03 -12.02
CA VAL A 284 -15.45 2.70 -12.75
C VAL A 284 -15.09 2.53 -14.23
N TYR A 285 -15.40 1.36 -14.78
CA TYR A 285 -15.18 1.03 -16.17
C TYR A 285 -16.51 1.07 -16.91
N VAL A 286 -16.58 1.83 -18.00
CA VAL A 286 -17.85 2.21 -18.63
C VAL A 286 -18.05 1.57 -19.99
N GLU A 287 -19.29 1.54 -20.46
CA GLU A 287 -19.59 1.17 -21.85
C GLU A 287 -19.03 2.18 -22.85
N ALA A 288 -18.79 1.73 -24.09
CA ALA A 288 -18.23 2.58 -25.13
C ALA A 288 -19.16 3.77 -25.41
N GLY A 289 -18.64 4.99 -25.25
CA GLY A 289 -19.39 6.24 -25.45
C GLY A 289 -20.13 6.76 -24.21
N ALA A 290 -20.18 6.01 -23.11
CA ALA A 290 -20.97 6.37 -21.92
C ALA A 290 -20.19 7.16 -20.84
N ARG A 291 -18.90 7.42 -21.04
CA ARG A 291 -18.01 8.02 -20.02
C ARG A 291 -18.57 9.33 -19.44
N ASP A 292 -19.02 10.24 -20.29
CA ASP A 292 -19.40 11.59 -19.85
C ASP A 292 -20.71 11.57 -19.04
N ASP A 293 -21.66 10.69 -19.41
CA ASP A 293 -22.91 10.49 -18.68
C ASP A 293 -22.66 9.82 -17.31
N VAL A 294 -21.84 8.76 -17.28
CA VAL A 294 -21.46 8.09 -16.02
C VAL A 294 -20.69 9.05 -15.11
N LEU A 295 -19.75 9.84 -15.66
CA LEU A 295 -19.01 10.84 -14.90
C LEU A 295 -19.95 11.89 -14.29
N ALA A 296 -20.94 12.36 -15.04
CA ALA A 296 -21.94 13.33 -14.57
C ALA A 296 -22.82 12.74 -13.46
N ALA A 297 -23.28 11.50 -13.62
CA ALA A 297 -24.06 10.78 -12.62
C ALA A 297 -23.27 10.61 -11.32
N TRP A 298 -22.04 10.07 -11.40
CA TRP A 298 -21.17 9.88 -10.23
C TRP A 298 -20.82 11.20 -9.54
N ARG A 299 -20.52 12.27 -10.30
CA ARG A 299 -20.26 13.61 -9.73
C ARG A 299 -21.46 14.16 -8.98
N THR A 300 -22.66 13.97 -9.51
CA THR A 300 -23.89 14.49 -8.91
C THR A 300 -24.23 13.72 -7.64
N THR A 301 -24.22 12.39 -7.70
CA THR A 301 -24.58 11.52 -6.58
C THR A 301 -23.56 11.59 -5.44
N LEU A 302 -22.26 11.67 -5.74
CA LEU A 302 -21.19 11.65 -4.74
C LEU A 302 -20.62 13.02 -4.37
N ALA A 303 -21.19 14.13 -4.88
CA ALA A 303 -20.63 15.49 -4.84
C ALA A 303 -19.79 15.84 -3.58
N ASP A 304 -20.40 15.80 -2.39
CA ASP A 304 -19.71 16.16 -1.14
C ASP A 304 -18.92 15.01 -0.50
N ARG A 305 -19.14 13.79 -0.99
CA ARG A 305 -18.61 12.53 -0.45
C ARG A 305 -17.34 12.07 -1.16
N ALA A 306 -17.12 12.44 -2.42
CA ALA A 306 -15.96 12.02 -3.20
C ALA A 306 -15.51 13.09 -4.21
N TRP A 307 -14.21 13.11 -4.49
CA TRP A 307 -13.67 13.71 -5.70
C TRP A 307 -13.88 12.75 -6.86
N VAL A 308 -14.82 13.06 -7.74
CA VAL A 308 -15.13 12.24 -8.93
C VAL A 308 -14.59 12.91 -10.18
N VAL A 309 -13.70 12.21 -10.87
CA VAL A 309 -12.96 12.70 -12.04
C VAL A 309 -12.88 11.63 -13.12
N SER A 310 -12.70 12.05 -14.36
CA SER A 310 -12.27 11.16 -15.43
C SER A 310 -10.86 10.62 -15.18
N ARG A 311 -10.52 9.53 -15.87
CA ARG A 311 -9.15 8.99 -15.94
C ARG A 311 -8.11 10.08 -16.21
N ASP A 312 -8.36 10.91 -17.23
CA ASP A 312 -7.40 11.91 -17.70
C ASP A 312 -7.21 13.05 -16.69
N GLU A 313 -8.28 13.48 -16.03
CA GLU A 313 -8.19 14.46 -14.94
C GLU A 313 -7.42 13.89 -13.73
N ALA A 314 -7.63 12.62 -13.36
CA ALA A 314 -6.88 11.99 -12.26
C ALA A 314 -5.38 11.87 -12.57
N ILE A 315 -5.04 11.48 -13.82
CA ILE A 315 -3.65 11.41 -14.28
C ILE A 315 -3.02 12.80 -14.30
N ALA A 316 -3.72 13.80 -14.85
CA ALA A 316 -3.23 15.18 -14.91
C ALA A 316 -3.05 15.81 -13.52
N ALA A 317 -3.87 15.40 -12.54
CA ALA A 317 -3.73 15.79 -11.14
C ALA A 317 -2.61 15.04 -10.41
N GLY A 318 -1.89 14.12 -11.07
CA GLY A 318 -0.76 13.39 -10.49
C GLY A 318 -1.15 12.32 -9.48
N TRP A 319 -2.40 11.85 -9.47
CA TRP A 319 -2.87 10.85 -8.49
C TRP A 319 -2.03 9.57 -8.55
N PHE A 320 -1.64 9.14 -9.76
CA PHE A 320 -0.85 7.90 -9.95
C PHE A 320 0.66 8.16 -10.02
N GLY A 321 1.13 9.30 -9.52
CA GLY A 321 2.53 9.73 -9.60
C GLY A 321 2.84 10.58 -10.84
N PRO A 322 4.12 10.97 -11.02
CA PRO A 322 4.53 11.94 -12.05
C PRO A 322 4.45 11.38 -13.48
N ARG A 323 4.35 10.05 -13.63
CA ARG A 323 4.28 9.35 -14.90
C ARG A 323 3.31 8.19 -14.82
N VAL A 324 2.53 7.99 -15.89
CA VAL A 324 1.69 6.81 -16.08
C VAL A 324 2.08 6.14 -17.37
N ALA A 325 2.50 4.88 -17.28
CA ALA A 325 2.89 4.09 -18.44
C ALA A 325 1.65 3.72 -19.28
N GLU A 326 1.79 3.69 -20.61
CA GLU A 326 0.64 3.52 -21.51
C GLU A 326 -0.04 2.16 -21.31
N GLU A 327 0.74 1.12 -21.02
CA GLU A 327 0.25 -0.22 -20.69
C GLU A 327 -0.50 -0.29 -19.34
N ILE A 328 -0.30 0.68 -18.44
CA ILE A 328 -0.96 0.77 -17.14
C ILE A 328 -2.25 1.57 -17.23
N ARG A 329 -2.33 2.54 -18.15
CA ARG A 329 -3.49 3.43 -18.32
C ARG A 329 -4.85 2.68 -18.41
N PRO A 330 -4.98 1.52 -19.08
CA PRO A 330 -6.23 0.75 -19.11
C PRO A 330 -6.64 0.14 -17.76
N ARG A 331 -5.73 0.04 -16.78
CA ARG A 331 -6.03 -0.46 -15.43
C ARG A 331 -6.73 0.59 -14.57
N ILE A 332 -6.60 1.87 -14.93
CA ILE A 332 -7.26 2.96 -14.24
C ILE A 332 -8.69 3.04 -14.80
N GLY A 333 -9.73 3.06 -13.97
CA GLY A 333 -11.12 3.30 -14.40
C GLY A 333 -11.28 4.51 -15.32
N ASP A 334 -12.28 4.49 -16.20
CA ASP A 334 -12.65 5.62 -17.06
C ASP A 334 -13.16 6.81 -16.23
N VAL A 335 -13.78 6.50 -15.09
CA VAL A 335 -14.09 7.41 -13.98
C VAL A 335 -13.40 6.90 -12.72
N VAL A 336 -12.79 7.79 -11.96
CA VAL A 336 -12.14 7.53 -10.68
C VAL A 336 -12.82 8.38 -9.61
N ALA A 337 -13.18 7.76 -8.49
CA ALA A 337 -13.79 8.44 -7.35
C ALA A 337 -12.97 8.20 -6.08
N ALA A 338 -12.43 9.27 -5.50
CA ALA A 338 -11.68 9.24 -4.25
C ALA A 338 -12.54 9.84 -3.12
N ALA A 339 -12.84 9.06 -2.09
CA ALA A 339 -13.62 9.49 -0.94
C ALA A 339 -13.03 10.70 -0.19
N ARG A 340 -13.91 11.56 0.32
CA ARG A 340 -13.58 12.75 1.13
C ARG A 340 -13.88 12.49 2.60
N GLY A 341 -13.04 13.02 3.48
CA GLY A 341 -13.22 12.91 4.93
C GLY A 341 -13.33 11.45 5.37
N SER A 342 -14.41 11.08 6.05
CA SER A 342 -14.74 9.71 6.49
C SER A 342 -15.69 8.95 5.54
N SER A 343 -16.01 9.49 4.36
CA SER A 343 -16.99 8.87 3.45
C SER A 343 -16.49 7.56 2.83
N SER A 344 -17.38 6.69 2.40
CA SER A 344 -16.98 5.53 1.60
C SER A 344 -18.04 5.20 0.54
N MET A 345 -17.60 4.50 -0.50
CA MET A 345 -18.42 3.99 -1.61
C MET A 345 -18.40 2.48 -1.52
N VAL A 346 -19.33 1.90 -0.77
CA VAL A 346 -19.42 0.46 -0.53
C VAL A 346 -20.25 -0.24 -1.60
N ARG A 347 -20.10 -1.56 -1.70
CA ARG A 347 -20.88 -2.42 -2.61
C ARG A 347 -21.46 -3.57 -1.82
N ARG A 348 -22.54 -3.34 -1.07
CA ARG A 348 -23.00 -4.32 -0.07
C ARG A 348 -23.45 -5.64 -0.67
N THR A 349 -23.86 -5.64 -1.94
CA THR A 349 -24.30 -6.85 -2.62
C THR A 349 -23.11 -7.62 -3.17
N VAL A 350 -22.11 -6.94 -3.75
CA VAL A 350 -20.97 -7.60 -4.41
C VAL A 350 -19.78 -7.84 -3.49
N GLU A 351 -19.60 -6.99 -2.48
CA GLU A 351 -18.47 -6.96 -1.54
C GLU A 351 -18.98 -6.90 -0.09
N PRO A 352 -19.79 -7.89 0.37
CA PRO A 352 -20.46 -7.80 1.68
C PRO A 352 -19.49 -7.77 2.86
N LEU A 353 -18.35 -8.45 2.76
CA LEU A 353 -17.34 -8.48 3.82
C LEU A 353 -16.62 -7.13 3.92
N GLU A 354 -16.08 -6.63 2.82
CA GLU A 354 -15.41 -5.32 2.76
C GLU A 354 -16.35 -4.18 3.15
N SER A 355 -17.62 -4.27 2.74
CA SER A 355 -18.65 -3.29 3.08
C SER A 355 -19.04 -3.29 4.56
N SER A 356 -18.67 -4.34 5.33
CA SER A 356 -18.94 -4.44 6.77
C SER A 356 -17.82 -3.89 7.65
N LEU A 357 -16.66 -3.55 7.06
CA LEU A 357 -15.50 -3.04 7.79
C LEU A 357 -15.75 -1.63 8.35
N ILE A 358 -15.09 -1.33 9.47
CA ILE A 358 -15.19 -0.06 10.19
C ILE A 358 -14.06 0.88 9.77
N GLY A 359 -12.82 0.37 9.77
CA GLY A 359 -11.66 1.07 9.23
C GLY A 359 -11.62 0.94 7.72
N HIS A 360 -11.28 2.01 7.03
CA HIS A 360 -11.02 2.02 5.59
C HIS A 360 -9.81 2.91 5.25
N HIS A 361 -9.15 2.58 4.16
CA HIS A 361 -8.09 3.38 3.53
C HIS A 361 -8.25 3.32 2.02
N GLY A 362 -7.42 4.06 1.28
CA GLY A 362 -7.36 4.04 -0.18
C GLY A 362 -7.38 5.41 -0.84
N SER A 363 -7.85 6.43 -0.11
CA SER A 363 -8.08 7.77 -0.66
C SER A 363 -6.92 8.74 -0.49
N LEU A 364 -7.21 10.01 -0.81
CA LEU A 364 -6.24 11.10 -0.82
C LEU A 364 -6.16 11.87 0.50
N THR A 365 -6.81 11.42 1.59
CA THR A 365 -6.72 12.14 2.86
C THR A 365 -5.34 11.95 3.49
N THR A 366 -4.87 12.94 4.25
CA THR A 366 -3.56 12.86 4.92
C THR A 366 -3.50 11.71 5.91
N ALA A 367 -4.61 11.41 6.60
CA ALA A 367 -4.75 10.28 7.51
C ALA A 367 -4.54 8.91 6.83
N GLU A 368 -4.75 8.83 5.51
CA GLU A 368 -4.48 7.62 4.71
C GLU A 368 -3.10 7.69 4.02
N GLN A 369 -2.71 8.87 3.52
CA GLN A 369 -1.50 9.03 2.71
C GLN A 369 -0.21 9.20 3.50
N HIS A 370 -0.28 9.74 4.73
CA HIS A 370 0.91 10.06 5.52
C HIS A 370 1.28 8.90 6.44
N VAL A 371 2.51 8.42 6.28
CA VAL A 371 3.08 7.30 7.05
C VAL A 371 4.41 7.70 7.68
N PRO A 372 4.79 7.12 8.82
CA PRO A 372 6.05 7.47 9.46
C PRO A 372 7.25 6.83 8.74
N LEU A 373 8.39 7.51 8.78
CA LEU A 373 9.70 6.86 8.64
C LEU A 373 10.38 6.89 10.00
N LEU A 374 10.49 5.72 10.64
CA LEU A 374 11.18 5.55 11.92
C LEU A 374 12.53 4.91 11.67
N LEU A 375 13.60 5.47 12.23
CA LEU A 375 14.97 5.01 11.97
C LEU A 375 15.67 4.65 13.28
N ALA A 376 16.23 3.45 13.35
CA ALA A 376 17.10 3.00 14.42
C ALA A 376 18.43 2.47 13.86
N TYR A 377 19.51 2.70 14.61
CA TYR A 377 20.87 2.32 14.24
C TYR A 377 21.52 1.58 15.40
N GLY A 378 22.37 0.59 15.10
CA GLY A 378 23.13 -0.18 16.09
C GLY A 378 24.56 0.28 16.33
#